data_AF-A0A7J9MNT5-F1
#
_entry.id   AF-A0A7J9MNT5-F1
#
_cell.length_a   1.000
_cell.length_b   1.000
_cell.length_c   1.000
_cell.angle_alpha   90.00
_cell.angle_beta   90.00
_cell.angle_gamma   90.00
#
_symmetry.space_group_name_H-M   'P 1'
#
loop_
_entity.id
_entity.type
_entity.pdbx_description
1 polymer ?
#
loop_
_entity_poly.entity_id
_entity_poly.type
_entity_poly.pdbx_seq_one_letter_code
_entity_poly.pdbx_strand_id
1 'polypeptide(L)' 'IELKTAPADFRFPTTNQTRHCFTRYIEFHRCLAAKGESNECERFAKYYRSLCPGEW' A
#
# COMPACT_ATOMS: atom_id res chain seq x y z
N ILE A 1 -6.93 18.77 -10.10
CA ILE A 1 -6.28 17.44 -10.01
C ILE A 1 -5.30 17.53 -8.83
N GLU A 2 -5.50 16.73 -7.78
CA GLU A 2 -4.59 16.71 -6.64
C GLU A 2 -3.60 15.54 -6.77
N LEU A 3 -2.32 15.85 -6.98
CA LEU A 3 -1.25 14.86 -7.12
C LEU A 3 -0.79 14.38 -5.73
N LYS A 4 -1.27 13.20 -5.32
CA LYS A 4 -0.90 12.55 -4.04
C LYS A 4 -0.56 11.07 -4.26
N THR A 5 0.60 10.62 -3.77
CA THR A 5 1.08 9.23 -3.82
C THR A 5 1.34 8.68 -2.41
N ALA A 6 1.86 7.45 -2.30
CA ALA A 6 2.24 6.83 -1.05
C ALA A 6 3.35 7.65 -0.33
N PRO A 7 3.27 7.81 1.01
CA PRO A 7 4.29 8.53 1.77
C PRO A 7 5.58 7.71 1.89
N ALA A 8 6.68 8.38 2.23
CA ALA A 8 7.92 7.70 2.59
C ALA A 8 7.72 6.88 3.88
N ASP A 9 8.20 5.63 3.87
CA ASP A 9 8.14 4.73 5.00
C ASP A 9 9.57 4.41 5.48
N PHE A 10 9.91 4.92 6.66
CA PHE A 10 11.26 4.78 7.22
C PHE A 10 11.68 3.33 7.49
N ARG A 11 10.72 2.38 7.49
CA ARG A 11 11.03 0.94 7.58
C ARG A 11 11.73 0.42 6.31
N PHE A 12 11.61 1.13 5.19
CA PHE A 12 12.16 0.75 3.88
C PHE A 12 13.08 1.86 3.32
N PRO A 13 14.26 2.10 3.92
CA PRO A 13 15.14 3.21 3.54
C PRO A 13 15.93 2.97 2.24
N THR A 14 15.89 1.75 1.68
CA THR A 14 16.65 1.38 0.49
C THR A 14 15.87 1.71 -0.78
N THR A 15 16.57 1.81 -1.91
CA THR A 15 15.94 2.04 -3.22
C THR A 15 15.04 0.88 -3.65
N ASN A 16 15.28 -0.33 -3.16
CA ASN A 16 14.47 -1.51 -3.51
C ASN A 16 13.13 -1.49 -2.76
N GLN A 17 12.06 -1.17 -3.50
CA GLN A 17 10.69 -1.05 -2.96
C GLN A 17 9.88 -2.36 -2.97
N THR A 18 10.45 -3.50 -3.40
CA THR A 18 9.72 -4.79 -3.47
C THR A 18 9.10 -5.18 -2.14
N ARG A 19 9.85 -5.06 -1.04
CA ARG A 19 9.33 -5.34 0.32
C ARG A 19 8.27 -4.33 0.75
N HIS A 20 8.44 -3.05 0.38
CA HIS A 20 7.47 -2.02 0.70
C HIS A 20 6.13 -2.28 0.00
N CYS A 21 6.15 -2.57 -1.30
CA CYS A 21 4.97 -2.99 -2.07
C CYS A 21 4.27 -4.19 -1.39
N PHE A 22 5.01 -5.27 -1.14
CA PHE A 22 4.45 -6.50 -0.56
C PHE A 22 3.84 -6.26 0.85
N THR A 23 4.50 -5.47 1.69
CA THR A 23 3.95 -5.11 3.01
C THR A 23 2.65 -4.33 2.89
N ARG A 24 2.55 -3.35 1.97
CA ARG A 24 1.30 -2.58 1.77
C ARG A 24 0.18 -3.44 1.20
N TYR A 25 0.48 -4.37 0.30
CA TYR A 25 -0.48 -5.35 -0.22
C TYR A 25 -1.06 -6.23 0.90
N ILE A 26 -0.19 -6.77 1.76
CA ILE A 26 -0.61 -7.57 2.92
C ILE A 26 -1.43 -6.72 3.91
N GLU A 27 -1.01 -5.50 4.21
CA GLU A 27 -1.75 -4.60 5.12
C GLU A 27 -3.17 -4.34 4.61
N PHE A 28 -3.34 -4.13 3.30
CA PHE A 28 -4.66 -4.00 2.68
C PHE A 28 -5.52 -5.25 2.85
N HIS A 29 -5.01 -6.43 2.49
CA HIS A 29 -5.79 -7.67 2.60
C HIS A 29 -6.07 -8.10 4.03
N ARG A 30 -5.16 -7.82 4.98
CA ARG A 30 -5.43 -8.00 6.41
C ARG A 30 -6.52 -7.05 6.90
N CYS A 31 -6.51 -5.80 6.43
CA CYS A 31 -7.57 -4.84 6.75
C CYS A 31 -8.92 -5.32 6.23
N LEU A 32 -8.99 -5.75 4.97
CA LEU A 32 -10.21 -6.31 4.38
C LEU A 32 -10.72 -7.53 5.15
N ALA A 33 -9.84 -8.45 5.52
CA ALA A 33 -10.23 -9.65 6.28
C ALA A 33 -10.75 -9.33 7.68
N ALA A 34 -10.22 -8.29 8.34
CA ALA A 34 -10.60 -7.93 9.71
C ALA A 34 -11.82 -6.99 9.77
N LYS A 35 -11.97 -6.08 8.81
CA LYS A 35 -12.93 -4.96 8.86
C LYS A 35 -13.92 -4.94 7.69
N GLY A 36 -13.73 -5.78 6.67
CA GLY A 36 -14.47 -5.70 5.41
C GLY A 36 -14.08 -4.48 4.58
N GLU A 37 -14.94 -4.13 3.61
CA GLU A 37 -14.79 -2.92 2.79
C GLU A 37 -15.08 -1.67 3.63
N SER A 38 -14.07 -1.22 4.37
CA SER A 38 -14.10 0.01 5.15
C SER A 38 -13.23 1.09 4.49
N ASN A 39 -13.62 2.36 4.65
CA ASN A 39 -12.84 3.52 4.19
C ASN A 39 -11.41 3.54 4.76
N GLU A 40 -11.18 2.89 5.91
CA GLU A 40 -9.84 2.78 6.50
C GLU A 40 -8.90 1.90 5.65
N CYS A 41 -9.45 0.90 4.96
CA CYS A 41 -8.68 0.00 4.10
C CYS A 41 -8.34 0.65 2.75
N GLU A 42 -9.14 1.61 2.28
CA GLU A 42 -8.90 2.32 1.01
C GLU A 42 -7.54 3.04 0.98
N ARG A 43 -7.08 3.53 2.13
CA ARG A 43 -5.77 4.17 2.24
C ARG A 43 -4.64 3.18 1.88
N PHE A 44 -4.71 1.96 2.41
CA PHE A 44 -3.75 0.91 2.06
C PHE A 44 -3.90 0.50 0.60
N ALA A 45 -5.13 0.50 0.07
CA ALA A 45 -5.40 0.22 -1.33
C ALA A 45 -4.69 1.19 -2.27
N LYS A 46 -4.78 2.50 -1.96
CA LYS A 46 -4.08 3.54 -2.71
C LYS A 46 -2.57 3.35 -2.67
N TYR A 47 -2.02 2.99 -1.50
CA TYR A 47 -0.58 2.86 -1.33
C TYR A 47 0.00 1.68 -2.09
N TYR A 48 -0.58 0.48 -1.97
CA TYR A 48 -0.04 -0.68 -2.68
C TYR A 48 -0.17 -0.49 -4.20
N ARG A 49 -1.28 0.08 -4.70
CA ARG A 49 -1.46 0.38 -6.14
C ARG A 49 -0.47 1.42 -6.68
N SER A 50 0.03 2.30 -5.82
CA SER A 50 1.05 3.30 -6.20
C SER A 50 2.47 2.75 -6.17
N LEU A 51 2.72 1.66 -5.44
CA LEU A 51 4.05 1.09 -5.22
C LEU A 51 4.31 -0.18 -6.05
N CYS A 52 3.28 -1.00 -6.25
CA CYS A 52 3.38 -2.28 -6.91
C CYS A 52 3.20 -2.15 -8.42
N PRO A 53 3.96 -2.90 -9.24
CA PRO A 53 3.64 -3.07 -10.66
C PRO A 53 2.24 -3.66 -10.83
N GLY A 54 1.51 -3.24 -11.87
CA GLY A 54 0.15 -3.75 -12.13
C GLY A 54 0.09 -5.22 -12.54
N GLU A 55 1.23 -5.82 -12.91
CA GLU A 55 1.36 -7.22 -13.31
C GLU A 55 1.62 -8.18 -12.13
N TRP A 56 1.86 -7.64 -10.92
CA TRP A 56 2.14 -8.42 -9.72
C TRP A 56 0.88 -8.91 -9.02
#